data_AF-A0A7W0MTK3-F1
#
_entry.id   AF-A0A7W0MTK3-F1
#
_cell.length_a   1.000
_cell.length_b   1.000
_cell.length_c   1.000
_cell.angle_alpha   90.00
_cell.angle_beta   90.00
_cell.angle_gamma   90.00
#
_symmetry.space_group_name_H-M   'P 1'
#
loop_
_entity.id
_entity.type
_entity.pdbx_description
1 polymer ?
#
loop_
_entity_poly.entity_id
_entity_poly.type
_entity_poly.pdbx_seq_one_letter_code
_entity_poly.pdbx_strand_id
1 'polypeptide(L)' 'MRLQVTTPDTSDGVHLHGYDLTEDLAPGRRARFSFDADAEGVFEVELEGAGVQIAELRVGPG' A
#
# COMPACT_ATOMS: atom_id res chain seq x y z
N MET A 1 -2.51 -11.68 3.87
CA MET A 1 -3.19 -10.68 3.01
C MET A 1 -2.37 -10.43 1.73
N ARG A 2 -3.03 -10.04 0.63
CA ARG A 2 -2.36 -9.59 -0.60
C ARG A 2 -2.95 -8.25 -1.05
N LEU A 3 -2.10 -7.25 -1.21
CA LEU A 3 -2.44 -5.93 -1.75
C LEU A 3 -1.65 -5.72 -3.06
N GLN A 4 -2.31 -5.17 -4.08
CA GLN A 4 -1.68 -4.83 -5.35
C GLN A 4 -2.12 -3.44 -5.78
N VAL A 5 -1.16 -2.61 -6.19
CA VAL A 5 -1.40 -1.28 -6.74
C VAL A 5 -0.84 -1.21 -8.15
N THR A 6 -1.60 -0.62 -9.06
CA THR A 6 -1.22 -0.40 -10.45
C THR A 6 -1.58 0.99 -10.89
N THR A 7 -0.79 1.56 -11.78
CA THR A 7 -1.02 2.87 -12.36
C THR A 7 -0.68 2.86 -13.85
N PRO A 8 -1.40 3.64 -14.68
CA PRO A 8 -1.08 3.79 -16.09
C PRO A 8 0.05 4.79 -16.37
N ASP A 9 0.36 5.70 -15.44
CA ASP A 9 1.15 6.90 -15.74
C ASP A 9 2.06 7.40 -14.60
N THR A 10 1.93 6.85 -13.39
CA THR A 10 2.65 7.36 -12.21
C THR A 10 3.86 6.47 -11.87
N SER A 11 4.98 7.09 -11.49
CA SER A 11 6.10 6.39 -10.84
C SER A 11 6.34 7.00 -9.46
N ASP A 12 6.26 6.18 -8.41
CA ASP A 12 6.42 6.58 -7.00
C ASP A 12 6.64 5.34 -6.11
N GLY A 13 6.84 5.52 -4.80
CA GLY A 13 6.77 4.46 -3.80
C GLY A 13 5.37 4.32 -3.23
N VAL A 14 4.83 3.10 -3.13
CA VAL A 14 3.61 2.83 -2.37
C VAL A 14 4.02 2.43 -0.96
N HIS A 15 3.49 3.10 0.05
CA HIS A 15 3.75 2.80 1.45
C HIS A 15 2.46 2.39 2.16
N LEU A 16 2.48 1.24 2.82
CA LEU A 16 1.43 0.78 3.74
C LEU A 16 1.86 1.10 5.18
N HIS A 17 1.25 2.14 5.74
CA HIS A 17 1.47 2.55 7.12
C HIS A 17 1.03 1.48 8.11
N GLY A 18 1.59 1.53 9.32
CA GLY A 18 1.34 0.57 10.40
C GLY A 18 2.02 -0.79 10.23
N TYR A 19 2.18 -1.27 8.99
CA TYR A 19 2.99 -2.44 8.66
C TYR A 19 4.42 -2.07 8.23
N ASP A 20 4.69 -0.78 7.95
CA ASP A 20 6.01 -0.26 7.52
C ASP A 20 6.55 -0.99 6.28
N LEU A 21 5.67 -1.18 5.28
CA LEU A 21 5.98 -1.86 4.04
C LEU A 21 5.95 -0.89 2.87
N THR A 22 7.01 -0.87 2.07
CA THR A 22 7.13 -0.05 0.88
C THR A 22 7.44 -0.89 -0.37
N GLU A 23 6.87 -0.50 -1.51
CA GLU A 23 7.13 -1.12 -2.82
C GLU A 23 7.13 -0.08 -3.94
N ASP A 24 8.05 -0.25 -4.90
CA ASP A 24 8.12 0.62 -6.08
C ASP A 24 6.89 0.45 -6.99
N LEU A 25 6.31 1.58 -7.39
CA LEU A 25 5.24 1.67 -8.38
C LEU A 25 5.75 2.38 -9.63
N ALA A 26 5.42 1.83 -10.80
CA ALA A 26 5.73 2.44 -12.10
C ALA A 26 4.69 1.99 -13.15
N PRO A 27 4.51 2.72 -14.26
CA PRO A 27 3.60 2.33 -15.33
C PRO A 27 3.92 0.94 -15.86
N GLY A 28 2.89 0.09 -15.99
CA GLY A 28 3.04 -1.29 -16.45
C GLY A 28 3.69 -2.25 -15.44
N ARG A 29 4.11 -1.77 -14.26
CA ARG A 29 4.58 -2.59 -13.13
C ARG A 29 3.59 -2.49 -11.98
N ARG A 30 3.47 -3.56 -11.20
CA ARG A 30 2.59 -3.60 -10.02
C ARG A 30 3.44 -3.59 -8.75
N ALA A 31 3.15 -2.67 -7.84
CA ALA A 31 3.57 -2.79 -6.44
C ALA A 31 2.75 -3.92 -5.80
N ARG A 32 3.41 -4.87 -5.13
CA ARG A 32 2.77 -6.08 -4.59
C ARG A 32 3.24 -6.36 -3.18
N PHE A 33 2.30 -6.34 -2.25
CA PHE A 33 2.55 -6.68 -0.86
C PHE A 33 1.97 -8.07 -0.56
N SER A 34 2.71 -8.86 0.21
CA SER A 34 2.23 -10.10 0.82
C SER A 34 2.68 -10.09 2.27
N PHE A 35 1.73 -9.98 3.18
CA PHE A 35 1.97 -9.75 4.60
C PHE A 35 0.84 -10.37 5.43
N ASP A 36 1.11 -10.66 6.69
CA ASP A 36 0.09 -11.10 7.63
C ASP A 36 -0.65 -9.88 8.18
N ALA A 37 -1.99 -9.92 8.16
CA ALA A 37 -2.81 -8.82 8.66
C ALA A 37 -3.10 -9.05 10.16
N ASP A 38 -2.04 -9.02 10.96
CA ASP A 38 -2.03 -9.37 12.38
C ASP A 38 -2.25 -8.18 13.33
N ALA A 39 -2.26 -6.96 12.79
CA ALA A 39 -2.60 -5.75 13.52
C ALA A 39 -4.04 -5.30 13.20
N GLU A 40 -4.92 -5.33 14.20
CA GLU A 40 -6.25 -4.72 14.12
C GLU A 40 -6.12 -3.19 14.01
N GLY A 41 -6.95 -2.56 13.18
CA GLY A 41 -6.96 -1.12 13.02
C GLY A 41 -7.27 -0.63 11.61
N VAL A 42 -6.96 0.65 11.41
CA VAL A 42 -7.14 1.36 10.15
C VAL A 42 -5.80 1.92 9.74
N PHE A 43 -5.35 1.55 8.54
CA PHE A 43 -4.02 1.85 8.04
C PHE A 43 -4.09 2.59 6.71
N GLU A 44 -3.27 3.62 6.59
CA GLU A 44 -3.15 4.40 5.35
C GLU A 44 -2.29 3.67 4.32
N VAL A 45 -2.71 3.73 3.06
CA VAL A 45 -1.85 3.41 1.92
C VAL A 45 -1.66 4.68 1.11
N GLU A 46 -0.41 5.10 0.93
CA GLU A 46 -0.06 6.34 0.25
C GLU A 46 0.90 6.12 -0.93
N LEU A 47 0.99 7.13 -1.78
CA LEU A 47 2.16 7.40 -2.60
C LEU A 47 3.14 8.23 -1.76
N GLU A 48 4.23 7.62 -1.32
CA GLU A 48 5.15 8.18 -0.32
C GLU A 48 5.84 9.46 -0.81
N GLY A 49 6.36 9.46 -2.04
CA GLY A 49 7.04 10.62 -2.61
C GLY A 49 6.12 11.80 -2.83
N ALA A 50 4.89 11.55 -3.31
CA ALA A 50 3.87 12.57 -3.49
C ALA A 50 3.17 12.99 -2.18
N GLY A 51 3.24 12.18 -1.11
CA GLY A 51 2.49 12.37 0.13
C GLY A 51 0.96 12.30 -0.09
N VAL A 52 0.51 11.42 -0.99
CA VAL A 52 -0.91 11.32 -1.37
C VAL A 52 -1.49 10.00 -0.91
N GLN A 53 -2.50 10.05 -0.05
CA GLN A 53 -3.30 8.88 0.31
C GLN A 53 -4.07 8.34 -0.90
N ILE A 54 -3.94 7.04 -1.16
CA ILE A 54 -4.62 6.35 -2.27
C ILE A 54 -5.61 5.28 -1.81
N ALA A 55 -5.47 4.76 -0.59
CA ALA A 55 -6.43 3.82 -0.01
C ALA A 55 -6.37 3.83 1.53
N GLU A 56 -7.32 3.11 2.12
CA GLU A 56 -7.36 2.78 3.54
C GLU A 56 -7.57 1.27 3.69
N LEU A 57 -6.72 0.62 4.48
CA LEU A 57 -6.84 -0.79 4.85
C LEU A 57 -7.45 -0.90 6.25
N ARG A 58 -8.63 -1.50 6.35
CA ARG A 58 -9.27 -1.83 7.63
C ARG A 58 -9.06 -3.30 7.95
N VAL A 59 -8.46 -3.59 9.11
CA VAL A 59 -8.33 -4.93 9.66
C VAL A 59 -9.19 -4.99 10.92
N GLY A 60 -10.26 -5.79 10.85
CA GLY A 60 -11.14 -6.05 11.98
C GLY A 60 -10.65 -7.21 12.85
N PRO A 61 -11.32 -7.45 13.99
CA PRO A 61 -11.01 -8.58 14.85
C PRO A 61 -11.18 -9.91 14.12
N GLY A 62 -10.31 -10.87 14.48
CA GLY A 62 -10.26 -12.23 13.92
C GLY A 62 -11.33 -13.18 14.46
#